data_AF-A0A439J7Z7-F1
#
_entry.id   AF-A0A439J7Z7-F1
#
_cell.length_a   1.000
_cell.length_b   1.000
_cell.length_c   1.000
_cell.angle_alpha   90.00
_cell.angle_beta   90.00
_cell.angle_gamma   90.00
#
_symmetry.space_group_name_H-M   'P 1'
#
loop_
_entity.id
_entity.type
_entity.pdbx_description
1 polymer ?
#
loop_
_entity_poly.entity_id
_entity_poly.type
_entity_poly.pdbx_seq_one_letter_code
_entity_poly.pdbx_strand_id
1 'polypeptide(L)'
;MERGYGYSAFTRSTRSALVLIYCLLHFSRMTHTDSDGETARAFLDSLRRGDLSALLLYARVEVGVTSGDFGGWQMLVVVRARQPFAEALSKLPDYDRKRIAEAVVSKRTYEGRAPSDIIVKAAGDPIDGPATLLPDLILHREMMVAAATGQQQIQEVDDYYIARQTRLIEGCAAAGIKYENPHASLWDWYHFWKAQGMETYADRRSYVRSLFAGPVASAVGRVHNPSPVGERQPTGWERVDRSLGKAKAQLLKASTEEEWQAIGLLCREVLISLGQAVYDREVHGDTDEAGTRIGSTDARRQLFAWLRHGMPGGDNKEIRAHIKASIELAVHLQHRRTATRQLAALCLEATSSAVSVVAIIAGRAA
;
A
#
# COMPACT_ATOMS: atom_id res chain seq x y z
N MET A 1 8.67 -37.77 -51.14
CA MET A 1 8.48 -36.31 -51.00
C MET A 1 7.16 -36.09 -50.31
N GLU A 2 7.26 -35.76 -49.02
CA GLU A 2 6.20 -35.74 -48.02
C GLU A 2 5.19 -34.61 -48.27
N ARG A 3 3.91 -34.91 -48.11
CA ARG A 3 2.87 -33.89 -47.86
C ARG A 3 2.38 -34.08 -46.44
N GLY A 4 2.81 -33.21 -45.54
CA GLY A 4 2.22 -33.06 -44.22
C GLY A 4 1.77 -31.62 -44.05
N TYR A 5 0.47 -31.39 -43.88
CA TYR A 5 -0.11 -30.23 -43.18
C TYR A 5 -1.58 -30.51 -42.90
N GLY A 6 -1.96 -30.45 -41.63
CA GLY A 6 -3.36 -30.58 -41.21
C GLY A 6 -3.54 -30.96 -39.74
N TYR A 7 -2.86 -30.30 -38.80
CA TYR A 7 -3.28 -30.33 -37.39
C TYR A 7 -4.04 -29.05 -37.06
N SER A 8 -5.30 -29.24 -36.70
CA SER A 8 -6.27 -28.20 -36.37
C SER A 8 -5.82 -27.35 -35.18
N ALA A 9 -5.92 -26.04 -35.33
CA ALA A 9 -5.86 -25.08 -34.24
C ALA A 9 -7.03 -25.30 -33.27
N PHE A 10 -6.77 -26.01 -32.17
CA PHE A 10 -7.68 -26.05 -31.02
C PHE A 10 -7.38 -24.81 -30.16
N THR A 11 -8.32 -23.87 -30.15
CA THR A 11 -8.24 -22.58 -29.47
C THR A 11 -8.21 -22.73 -27.95
N ARG A 12 -7.38 -21.92 -27.26
CA ARG A 12 -7.19 -21.90 -25.78
C ARG A 12 -8.49 -21.66 -24.98
N SER A 13 -9.53 -21.09 -25.59
CA SER A 13 -10.78 -20.70 -24.92
C SER A 13 -11.64 -21.90 -24.49
N THR A 14 -11.66 -22.98 -25.29
CA THR A 14 -12.47 -24.17 -24.99
C THR A 14 -11.84 -25.08 -23.93
N ARG A 15 -10.50 -25.05 -23.74
CA ARG A 15 -9.83 -25.79 -22.67
C ARG A 15 -10.16 -25.27 -21.27
N SER A 16 -10.28 -23.94 -21.09
CA SER A 16 -10.71 -23.37 -19.80
C SER A 16 -12.16 -23.72 -19.45
N ALA A 17 -13.06 -23.74 -20.43
CA ALA A 17 -14.48 -24.05 -20.20
C ALA A 17 -14.73 -25.55 -19.92
N LEU A 18 -14.05 -26.46 -20.64
CA LEU A 18 -14.16 -27.90 -20.41
C LEU A 18 -13.52 -28.35 -19.10
N VAL A 19 -12.39 -27.73 -18.69
CA VAL A 19 -11.81 -27.95 -17.36
C VAL A 19 -12.74 -27.42 -16.26
N LEU A 20 -13.44 -26.30 -16.47
CA LEU A 20 -14.41 -25.77 -15.50
C LEU A 20 -15.64 -26.69 -15.31
N ILE A 21 -16.16 -27.28 -16.38
CA ILE A 21 -17.35 -28.15 -16.32
C ILE A 21 -17.00 -29.52 -15.71
N TYR A 22 -15.81 -30.05 -15.98
CA TYR A 22 -15.34 -31.29 -15.35
C TYR A 22 -14.92 -31.08 -13.88
N CYS A 23 -14.39 -29.90 -13.53
CA CYS A 23 -14.02 -29.53 -12.16
C CYS A 23 -15.22 -29.41 -11.21
N LEU A 24 -16.43 -29.12 -11.70
CA LEU A 24 -17.62 -28.98 -10.85
C LEU A 24 -18.19 -30.32 -10.36
N LEU A 25 -17.84 -31.44 -11.01
CA LEU A 25 -18.48 -32.73 -10.77
C LEU A 25 -17.66 -33.70 -9.87
N HIS A 26 -16.37 -33.44 -9.61
CA HIS A 26 -15.49 -34.34 -8.83
C HIS A 26 -14.65 -33.59 -7.77
N PHE A 27 -15.33 -32.86 -6.87
CA PHE A 27 -14.67 -32.11 -5.79
C PHE A 27 -14.46 -33.00 -4.55
N SER A 28 -13.26 -33.57 -4.39
CA SER A 28 -12.87 -34.29 -3.17
C SER A 28 -12.07 -33.36 -2.25
N ARG A 29 -12.61 -33.06 -1.05
CA ARG A 29 -12.05 -32.33 0.10
C ARG A 29 -10.96 -31.27 -0.20
N MET A 30 -11.34 -30.02 -0.37
CA MET A 30 -10.42 -28.90 -0.10
C MET A 30 -10.20 -28.79 1.42
N THR A 31 -8.94 -28.78 1.85
CA THR A 31 -8.59 -28.53 3.25
C THR A 31 -8.09 -27.10 3.39
N HIS A 32 -8.64 -26.36 4.34
CA HIS A 32 -8.21 -25.02 4.68
C HIS A 32 -7.51 -25.03 6.04
N THR A 33 -6.27 -24.51 6.11
CA THR A 33 -5.65 -24.17 7.39
C THR A 33 -4.93 -22.84 7.26
N ASP A 34 -5.16 -21.90 8.19
CA ASP A 34 -4.44 -20.60 8.23
C ASP A 34 -2.91 -20.82 8.30
N SER A 35 -2.49 -21.97 8.84
CA SER A 35 -1.10 -22.42 8.89
C SER A 35 -0.43 -22.64 7.53
N ASP A 36 -1.18 -22.93 6.46
CA ASP A 36 -0.60 -23.14 5.13
C ASP A 36 -0.07 -21.80 4.56
N GLY A 37 -0.81 -20.71 4.75
CA GLY A 37 -0.40 -19.37 4.33
C GLY A 37 0.82 -18.86 5.09
N GLU A 38 0.83 -19.04 6.41
CA GLU A 38 2.00 -18.74 7.26
C GLU A 38 3.22 -19.56 6.87
N THR A 39 3.03 -20.86 6.62
CA THR A 39 4.11 -21.76 6.18
C THR A 39 4.68 -21.33 4.84
N ALA A 40 3.84 -20.98 3.87
CA ALA A 40 4.27 -20.51 2.56
C ALA A 40 5.12 -19.24 2.69
N ARG A 41 4.66 -18.26 3.47
CA ARG A 41 5.39 -17.00 3.71
C ARG A 41 6.75 -17.25 4.36
N ALA A 42 6.80 -18.04 5.44
CA ALA A 42 8.06 -18.39 6.10
C ALA A 42 9.05 -19.09 5.17
N PHE A 43 8.56 -20.00 4.31
CA PHE A 43 9.39 -20.65 3.30
C PHE A 43 9.93 -19.65 2.26
N LEU A 44 9.09 -18.76 1.74
CA LEU A 44 9.50 -17.73 0.78
C LEU A 44 10.53 -16.76 1.39
N ASP A 45 10.34 -16.37 2.64
CA ASP A 45 11.30 -15.52 3.37
C ASP A 45 12.65 -16.22 3.54
N SER A 46 12.65 -17.53 3.82
CA SER A 46 13.89 -18.34 3.90
C SER A 46 14.68 -18.35 2.58
N LEU A 47 13.98 -18.20 1.44
CA LEU A 47 14.57 -18.11 0.11
C LEU A 47 14.92 -16.68 -0.31
N ARG A 48 14.80 -15.70 0.59
CA ARG A 48 14.94 -14.27 0.30
C ARG A 48 13.93 -13.78 -0.76
N ARG A 49 12.76 -14.43 -0.85
CA ARG A 49 11.64 -14.05 -1.72
C ARG A 49 10.56 -13.32 -0.93
N GLY A 50 10.98 -12.27 -0.22
CA GLY A 50 10.08 -11.41 0.56
C GLY A 50 9.03 -10.71 -0.31
N ASP A 51 9.31 -10.50 -1.59
CA ASP A 51 8.34 -10.00 -2.58
C ASP A 51 7.13 -10.93 -2.73
N LEU A 52 7.37 -12.23 -2.90
CA LEU A 52 6.31 -13.23 -3.01
C LEU A 52 5.63 -13.45 -1.65
N SER A 53 6.39 -13.44 -0.55
CA SER A 53 5.84 -13.56 0.81
C SER A 53 4.86 -12.42 1.11
N ALA A 54 5.25 -11.18 0.82
CA ALA A 54 4.44 -9.99 1.03
C ALA A 54 3.17 -9.97 0.16
N LEU A 55 3.21 -10.48 -1.07
CA LEU A 55 2.02 -10.64 -1.91
C LEU A 55 0.96 -11.59 -1.31
N LEU A 56 1.38 -12.52 -0.44
CA LEU A 56 0.48 -13.47 0.22
C LEU A 56 -0.05 -12.97 1.57
N LEU A 57 0.37 -11.79 2.05
CA LEU A 57 0.00 -11.30 3.38
C LEU A 57 -1.52 -11.15 3.55
N TYR A 58 -2.21 -10.69 2.51
CA TYR A 58 -3.67 -10.50 2.49
C TYR A 58 -4.38 -11.61 1.70
N ALA A 59 -3.73 -12.76 1.53
CA ALA A 59 -4.25 -13.88 0.76
C ALA A 59 -4.63 -15.06 1.65
N ARG A 60 -5.74 -15.70 1.29
CA ARG A 60 -6.15 -17.00 1.84
C ARG A 60 -5.73 -18.10 0.88
N VAL A 61 -5.08 -19.13 1.40
CA VAL A 61 -4.61 -20.26 0.60
C VAL A 61 -5.47 -21.49 0.87
N GLU A 62 -5.88 -22.16 -0.20
CA GLU A 62 -6.63 -23.42 -0.13
C GLU A 62 -5.89 -24.48 -0.95
N VAL A 63 -5.76 -25.68 -0.39
CA VAL A 63 -5.10 -26.79 -1.05
C VAL A 63 -6.14 -27.88 -1.33
N GLY A 64 -6.17 -28.34 -2.57
CA GLY A 64 -7.02 -29.42 -3.04
C GLY A 64 -6.25 -30.38 -3.94
N VAL A 65 -6.96 -31.37 -4.45
CA VAL A 65 -6.41 -32.36 -5.38
C VAL A 65 -7.32 -32.44 -6.61
N THR A 66 -6.74 -32.56 -7.79
CA THR A 66 -7.47 -32.79 -9.03
C THR A 66 -6.90 -33.99 -9.79
N SER A 67 -7.71 -34.61 -10.65
CA SER A 67 -7.25 -35.62 -11.59
C SER A 67 -6.34 -34.98 -12.63
N GLY A 68 -5.07 -35.38 -12.68
CA GLY A 68 -4.11 -34.90 -13.68
C GLY A 68 -4.28 -35.57 -15.04
N ASP A 69 -3.68 -34.96 -16.07
CA ASP A 69 -3.83 -35.31 -17.50
C ASP A 69 -3.47 -36.77 -17.86
N PHE A 70 -2.78 -37.49 -16.97
CA PHE A 70 -2.32 -38.87 -17.18
C PHE A 70 -2.82 -39.85 -16.10
N GLY A 71 -3.94 -39.55 -15.44
CA GLY A 71 -4.56 -40.45 -14.45
C GLY A 71 -3.89 -40.46 -13.07
N GLY A 72 -3.00 -39.51 -12.78
CA GLY A 72 -2.39 -39.30 -11.47
C GLY A 72 -2.99 -38.10 -10.74
N TRP A 73 -3.02 -38.13 -9.40
CA TRP A 73 -3.52 -37.02 -8.59
C TRP A 73 -2.51 -35.86 -8.54
N GLN A 74 -2.94 -34.65 -8.91
CA GLN A 74 -2.13 -33.43 -8.85
C GLN A 74 -2.64 -32.50 -7.76
N MET A 75 -1.72 -31.98 -6.94
CA MET A 75 -2.03 -30.96 -5.95
C MET A 75 -2.37 -29.64 -6.65
N LEU A 76 -3.41 -28.99 -6.15
CA LEU A 76 -3.89 -27.72 -6.66
C LEU A 76 -3.88 -26.71 -5.52
N VAL A 77 -3.22 -25.58 -5.77
CA VAL A 77 -3.11 -24.47 -4.83
C VAL A 77 -3.99 -23.34 -5.33
N VAL A 78 -5.02 -22.98 -4.57
CA VAL A 78 -5.85 -21.80 -4.83
C VAL A 78 -5.42 -20.68 -3.90
N VAL A 79 -5.11 -19.52 -4.46
CA VAL A 79 -4.79 -18.30 -3.71
C VAL A 79 -5.93 -17.31 -3.91
N ARG A 80 -6.68 -17.03 -2.85
CA ARG A 80 -7.74 -16.03 -2.82
C ARG A 80 -7.17 -14.73 -2.25
N ALA A 81 -7.16 -13.67 -3.05
CA ALA A 81 -6.61 -12.38 -2.63
C ALA A 81 -7.55 -11.23 -3.02
N ARG A 82 -7.46 -10.12 -2.30
CA ARG A 82 -8.14 -8.87 -2.65
C ARG A 82 -7.43 -8.18 -3.82
N GLN A 83 -8.12 -7.31 -4.56
CA GLN A 83 -7.44 -6.45 -5.54
C GLN A 83 -6.60 -5.38 -4.82
N PRO A 84 -5.47 -4.92 -5.38
CA PRO A 84 -4.83 -5.36 -6.64
C PRO A 84 -3.87 -6.57 -6.47
N PHE A 85 -3.80 -7.19 -5.30
CA PHE A 85 -2.90 -8.34 -5.04
C PHE A 85 -3.24 -9.56 -5.90
N ALA A 86 -4.53 -9.85 -6.10
CA ALA A 86 -4.96 -10.93 -6.99
C ALA A 86 -4.47 -10.72 -8.44
N GLU A 87 -4.60 -9.51 -8.96
CA GLU A 87 -4.07 -9.19 -10.29
C GLU A 87 -2.55 -9.38 -10.34
N ALA A 88 -1.80 -8.83 -9.38
CA ALA A 88 -0.35 -8.96 -9.32
C ALA A 88 0.10 -10.43 -9.28
N LEU A 89 -0.51 -11.26 -8.43
CA LEU A 89 -0.24 -12.70 -8.35
C LEU A 89 -0.52 -13.41 -9.68
N SER A 90 -1.56 -13.00 -10.41
CA SER A 90 -1.91 -13.60 -11.72
C SER A 90 -0.93 -13.23 -12.83
N LYS A 91 -0.25 -12.09 -12.72
CA LYS A 91 0.69 -11.57 -13.71
C LYS A 91 2.14 -11.96 -13.44
N LEU A 92 2.42 -12.59 -12.29
CA LEU A 92 3.76 -13.10 -11.99
C LEU A 92 4.25 -14.10 -13.05
N PRO A 93 5.55 -14.14 -13.32
CA PRO A 93 6.15 -15.16 -14.17
C PRO A 93 5.88 -16.58 -13.66
N ASP A 94 5.81 -17.56 -14.58
CA ASP A 94 5.51 -18.96 -14.24
C ASP A 94 6.43 -19.53 -13.16
N TYR A 95 7.71 -19.17 -13.15
CA TYR A 95 8.66 -19.64 -12.15
C TYR A 95 8.38 -19.08 -10.74
N ASP A 96 7.80 -17.88 -10.64
CA ASP A 96 7.40 -17.25 -9.37
C ASP A 96 6.08 -17.84 -8.87
N ARG A 97 5.12 -18.05 -9.77
CA ARG A 97 3.85 -18.73 -9.46
C ARG A 97 4.09 -20.17 -8.99
N LYS A 98 4.98 -20.90 -9.68
CA LYS A 98 5.46 -22.22 -9.26
C LYS A 98 6.11 -22.16 -7.87
N ARG A 99 6.95 -21.14 -7.59
CA ARG A 99 7.61 -21.00 -6.30
C ARG A 99 6.61 -20.80 -5.16
N ILE A 100 5.54 -20.04 -5.38
CA ILE A 100 4.44 -19.90 -4.41
C ILE A 100 3.77 -21.26 -4.19
N ALA A 101 3.48 -21.99 -5.27
CA ALA A 101 2.83 -23.30 -5.17
C ALA A 101 3.67 -24.30 -4.35
N GLU A 102 4.98 -24.36 -4.58
CA GLU A 102 5.94 -25.16 -3.80
C GLU A 102 5.98 -24.74 -2.34
N ALA A 103 5.96 -23.43 -2.06
CA ALA A 103 5.99 -22.89 -0.71
C ALA A 103 4.77 -23.33 0.13
N VAL A 104 3.58 -23.31 -0.48
CA VAL A 104 2.31 -23.70 0.16
C VAL A 104 2.33 -25.16 0.61
N VAL A 105 2.93 -26.06 -0.18
CA VAL A 105 2.98 -27.48 0.15
C VAL A 105 4.27 -27.91 0.85
N SER A 106 5.16 -26.97 1.19
CA SER A 106 6.52 -27.25 1.67
C SER A 106 6.60 -28.12 2.93
N LYS A 107 5.58 -28.07 3.80
CA LYS A 107 5.48 -28.91 5.01
C LYS A 107 4.48 -30.07 4.90
N ARG A 108 3.87 -30.28 3.73
CA ARG A 108 2.91 -31.36 3.52
C ARG A 108 3.63 -32.58 2.97
N THR A 109 3.37 -33.73 3.58
CA THR A 109 3.77 -35.03 3.03
C THR A 109 2.69 -35.49 2.05
N TYR A 110 3.05 -35.72 0.78
CA TYR A 110 2.10 -36.10 -0.26
C TYR A 110 2.74 -37.04 -1.28
N GLU A 111 2.01 -38.10 -1.65
CA GLU A 111 2.49 -39.18 -2.55
C GLU A 111 2.16 -38.92 -4.05
N GLY A 112 2.15 -37.65 -4.48
CA GLY A 112 1.88 -37.29 -5.87
C GLY A 112 2.70 -36.11 -6.37
N ARG A 113 2.40 -35.63 -7.58
CA ARG A 113 3.19 -34.54 -8.20
C ARG A 113 3.02 -33.23 -7.44
N ALA A 114 4.15 -32.57 -7.20
CA ALA A 114 4.19 -31.21 -6.67
C ALA A 114 3.39 -30.26 -7.58
N PRO A 115 2.70 -29.27 -6.99
CA PRO A 115 1.96 -28.29 -7.77
C PRO A 115 2.95 -27.46 -8.61
N SER A 116 2.63 -27.27 -9.89
CA SER A 116 3.46 -26.50 -10.82
C SER A 116 3.02 -25.05 -10.95
N ASP A 117 1.88 -24.68 -10.38
CA ASP A 117 1.25 -23.38 -10.53
C ASP A 117 0.23 -23.10 -9.40
N ILE A 118 -0.17 -21.83 -9.25
CA ILE A 118 -1.26 -21.38 -8.37
C ILE A 118 -2.49 -20.94 -9.18
N ILE A 119 -3.69 -21.21 -8.69
CA ILE A 119 -4.93 -20.63 -9.21
C ILE A 119 -5.27 -19.40 -8.38
N VAL A 120 -5.22 -18.22 -9.00
CA VAL A 120 -5.55 -16.97 -8.31
C VAL A 120 -7.03 -16.64 -8.47
N LYS A 121 -7.71 -16.31 -7.36
CA LYS A 121 -9.09 -15.85 -7.34
C LYS A 121 -9.18 -14.51 -6.61
N ALA A 122 -9.80 -13.52 -7.24
CA ALA A 122 -10.16 -12.29 -6.54
C ALA A 122 -11.25 -12.60 -5.50
N ALA A 123 -11.10 -12.11 -4.26
CA ALA A 123 -12.07 -12.28 -3.19
C ALA A 123 -12.02 -11.10 -2.21
N GLY A 124 -13.19 -10.66 -1.75
CA GLY A 124 -13.34 -9.49 -0.86
C GLY A 124 -13.26 -8.16 -1.59
N ASP A 125 -13.41 -7.06 -0.83
CA ASP A 125 -13.35 -5.70 -1.37
C ASP A 125 -11.93 -5.34 -1.84
N PRO A 126 -11.73 -4.39 -2.77
CA PRO A 126 -10.40 -3.89 -3.09
C PRO A 126 -9.66 -3.33 -1.86
N ILE A 127 -8.34 -3.39 -1.87
CA ILE A 127 -7.47 -2.70 -0.90
C ILE A 127 -7.02 -1.40 -1.55
N ASP A 128 -7.11 -0.31 -0.80
CA ASP A 128 -6.63 1.02 -1.21
C ASP A 128 -5.48 1.49 -0.30
N GLY A 129 -4.83 2.58 -0.72
CA GLY A 129 -3.79 3.25 0.05
C GLY A 129 -2.40 2.62 -0.08
N PRO A 130 -1.46 2.93 0.84
CA PRO A 130 -0.04 2.62 0.67
C PRO A 130 0.30 1.13 0.53
N ALA A 131 -0.59 0.24 0.99
CA ALA A 131 -0.42 -1.20 0.85
C ALA A 131 -0.43 -1.67 -0.62
N THR A 132 -1.03 -0.90 -1.53
CA THR A 132 -1.10 -1.26 -2.96
C THR A 132 0.20 -1.01 -3.72
N LEU A 133 1.18 -0.31 -3.13
CA LEU A 133 2.43 0.03 -3.82
C LEU A 133 3.20 -1.22 -4.28
N LEU A 134 3.24 -2.28 -3.48
CA LEU A 134 3.92 -3.52 -3.86
C LEU A 134 3.26 -4.19 -5.09
N PRO A 135 1.96 -4.54 -5.06
CA PRO A 135 1.31 -5.13 -6.24
C PRO A 135 1.35 -4.19 -7.46
N ASP A 136 1.21 -2.88 -7.28
CA ASP A 136 1.31 -1.91 -8.39
C ASP A 136 2.71 -1.90 -9.02
N LEU A 137 3.78 -1.91 -8.23
CA LEU A 137 5.16 -1.99 -8.73
C LEU A 137 5.40 -3.29 -9.50
N ILE A 138 4.84 -4.42 -9.03
CA ILE A 138 4.95 -5.71 -9.71
C ILE A 138 4.18 -5.69 -11.02
N LEU A 139 2.93 -5.22 -11.03
CA LEU A 139 2.13 -5.10 -12.25
C LEU A 139 2.81 -4.22 -13.29
N HIS A 140 3.39 -3.10 -12.87
CA HIS A 140 4.10 -2.17 -13.74
C HIS A 140 5.36 -2.79 -14.35
N ARG A 141 6.15 -3.48 -13.53
CA ARG A 141 7.33 -4.25 -13.95
C ARG A 141 6.96 -5.30 -15.00
N GLU A 142 5.94 -6.12 -14.73
CA GLU A 142 5.53 -7.19 -15.66
C GLU A 142 4.94 -6.63 -16.96
N MET A 143 4.23 -5.51 -16.91
CA MET A 143 3.73 -4.82 -18.11
C MET A 143 4.88 -4.32 -19.01
N MET A 144 5.94 -3.74 -18.43
CA MET A 144 7.13 -3.35 -19.19
C MET A 144 7.84 -4.54 -19.84
N VAL A 145 7.92 -5.68 -19.15
CA VAL A 145 8.49 -6.92 -19.70
C VAL A 145 7.61 -7.47 -20.82
N ALA A 146 6.29 -7.51 -20.62
CA ALA A 146 5.35 -8.04 -21.60
C ALA A 146 5.39 -7.24 -22.92
N ALA A 147 5.40 -5.91 -22.84
CA ALA A 147 5.58 -5.02 -23.99
C ALA A 147 6.93 -5.25 -24.68
N ALA A 148 8.02 -5.31 -23.92
CA ALA A 148 9.37 -5.48 -24.46
C ALA A 148 9.64 -6.86 -25.09
N THR A 149 8.82 -7.86 -24.77
CA THR A 149 8.95 -9.24 -25.26
C THR A 149 7.84 -9.64 -26.23
N GLY A 150 7.01 -8.68 -26.67
CA GLY A 150 5.95 -8.91 -27.65
C GLY A 150 4.77 -9.74 -27.13
N GLN A 151 4.63 -9.86 -25.81
CA GLN A 151 3.50 -10.57 -25.20
C GLN A 151 2.22 -9.70 -25.13
N GLN A 152 2.37 -8.38 -25.21
CA GLN A 152 1.28 -7.41 -25.27
C GLN A 152 1.61 -6.33 -26.31
N GLN A 153 0.58 -5.84 -27.01
CA GLN A 153 0.72 -4.72 -27.94
C GLN A 153 0.66 -3.40 -27.18
N ILE A 154 1.65 -2.52 -27.41
CA ILE A 154 1.78 -1.26 -26.66
C ILE A 154 0.51 -0.41 -26.78
N GLN A 155 -0.06 -0.30 -27.98
CA GLN A 155 -1.26 0.51 -28.27
C GLN A 155 -2.48 0.11 -27.42
N GLU A 156 -2.54 -1.14 -26.95
CA GLU A 156 -3.68 -1.67 -26.18
C GLU A 156 -3.54 -1.45 -24.67
N VAL A 157 -2.33 -1.15 -24.17
CA VAL A 157 -2.04 -1.14 -22.73
C VAL A 157 -1.30 0.10 -22.23
N ASP A 158 -0.89 1.01 -23.11
CA ASP A 158 -0.11 2.20 -22.76
C ASP A 158 -0.89 3.17 -21.85
N ASP A 159 -2.21 3.26 -22.01
CA ASP A 159 -3.08 4.05 -21.14
C ASP A 159 -3.08 3.54 -19.68
N TYR A 160 -3.21 2.21 -19.50
CA TYR A 160 -3.08 1.58 -18.18
C TYR A 160 -1.67 1.77 -17.59
N TYR A 161 -0.63 1.75 -18.43
CA TYR A 161 0.75 2.00 -18.01
C TYR A 161 0.91 3.44 -17.50
N ILE A 162 0.51 4.44 -18.30
CA ILE A 162 0.63 5.87 -17.96
C ILE A 162 -0.12 6.17 -16.66
N ALA A 163 -1.36 5.69 -16.54
CA ALA A 163 -2.16 5.89 -15.34
C ALA A 163 -1.51 5.28 -14.08
N ARG A 164 -0.91 4.09 -14.20
CA ARG A 164 -0.20 3.45 -13.08
C ARG A 164 1.14 4.14 -12.79
N GLN A 165 1.85 4.61 -13.80
CA GLN A 165 3.11 5.34 -13.66
C GLN A 165 2.92 6.61 -12.83
N THR A 166 1.89 7.40 -13.12
CA THR A 166 1.56 8.61 -12.33
C THR A 166 1.27 8.26 -10.86
N ARG A 167 0.41 7.27 -10.61
CA ARG A 167 0.10 6.83 -9.24
C ARG A 167 1.34 6.30 -8.50
N LEU A 168 2.21 5.57 -9.19
CA LEU A 168 3.45 5.06 -8.59
C LEU A 168 4.45 6.16 -8.25
N ILE A 169 4.57 7.21 -9.07
CA ILE A 169 5.42 8.37 -8.76
C ILE A 169 4.93 9.04 -7.48
N GLU A 170 3.63 9.37 -7.41
CA GLU A 170 3.03 10.03 -6.24
C GLU A 170 3.07 9.15 -4.99
N GLY A 171 2.63 7.91 -5.12
CA GLY A 171 2.55 6.95 -4.03
C GLY A 171 3.92 6.55 -3.48
N CYS A 172 4.91 6.30 -4.34
CA CYS A 172 6.28 6.04 -3.87
C CYS A 172 6.89 7.28 -3.20
N ALA A 173 6.66 8.49 -3.74
CA ALA A 173 7.17 9.72 -3.13
C ALA A 173 6.54 9.98 -1.74
N ALA A 174 5.22 9.83 -1.61
CA ALA A 174 4.51 9.92 -0.33
C ALA A 174 5.03 8.89 0.68
N ALA A 175 5.34 7.70 0.18
CA ALA A 175 5.95 6.64 0.96
C ALA A 175 7.45 6.90 1.26
N GLY A 176 8.15 7.81 0.57
CA GLY A 176 9.61 7.90 0.68
C GLY A 176 10.33 6.68 0.11
N ILE A 177 9.69 5.97 -0.83
CA ILE A 177 10.31 4.92 -1.65
C ILE A 177 10.96 5.62 -2.85
N LYS A 178 12.26 5.38 -3.03
CA LYS A 178 12.99 5.88 -4.20
C LYS A 178 12.55 5.12 -5.45
N TYR A 179 11.74 5.76 -6.30
CA TYR A 179 11.25 5.21 -7.56
C TYR A 179 11.62 6.17 -8.72
N GLU A 180 12.53 5.74 -9.58
CA GLU A 180 13.11 6.57 -10.66
C GLU A 180 12.96 5.87 -12.02
N ASN A 181 11.75 5.47 -12.38
CA ASN A 181 11.46 4.98 -13.74
C ASN A 181 11.38 6.17 -14.72
N PRO A 182 12.30 6.29 -15.69
CA PRO A 182 12.34 7.45 -16.60
C PRO A 182 11.31 7.35 -17.74
N HIS A 183 10.65 6.22 -17.90
CA HIS A 183 9.74 5.96 -19.02
C HIS A 183 8.32 6.41 -18.63
N ALA A 184 7.86 7.52 -19.20
CA ALA A 184 6.52 8.04 -18.94
C ALA A 184 5.43 7.19 -19.65
N SER A 185 5.78 6.60 -20.79
CA SER A 185 4.97 5.66 -21.57
C SER A 185 5.75 4.39 -21.93
N LEU A 186 5.03 3.35 -22.37
CA LEU A 186 5.64 2.17 -22.98
C LEU A 186 6.29 2.48 -24.33
N TRP A 187 5.85 3.53 -25.02
CA TRP A 187 6.54 4.04 -26.21
C TRP A 187 7.90 4.64 -25.88
N ASP A 188 8.02 5.39 -24.79
CA ASP A 188 9.33 5.89 -24.32
C ASP A 188 10.27 4.74 -23.98
N TRP A 189 9.74 3.72 -23.28
CA TRP A 189 10.46 2.48 -22.99
C TRP A 189 10.91 1.79 -24.29
N TYR A 190 10.02 1.67 -25.29
CA TYR A 190 10.32 1.11 -26.62
C TYR A 190 11.46 1.85 -27.32
N HIS A 191 11.36 3.17 -27.40
CA HIS A 191 12.37 4.00 -28.05
C HIS A 191 13.71 3.90 -27.33
N PHE A 192 13.70 3.89 -26.00
CA PHE A 192 14.91 3.74 -25.20
C PHE A 192 15.62 2.42 -25.46
N TRP A 193 14.94 1.27 -25.37
CA TRP A 193 15.63 -0.02 -25.54
C TRP A 193 16.13 -0.21 -26.97
N LYS A 194 15.45 0.39 -27.96
CA LYS A 194 15.91 0.42 -29.35
C LYS A 194 17.17 1.27 -29.50
N ALA A 195 17.20 2.46 -28.91
CA ALA A 195 18.36 3.34 -28.94
C ALA A 195 19.58 2.75 -28.22
N GLN A 196 19.36 2.00 -27.14
CA GLN A 196 20.42 1.33 -26.38
C GLN A 196 20.90 0.00 -27.00
N GLY A 197 20.37 -0.40 -28.15
CA GLY A 197 20.79 -1.65 -28.81
C GLY A 197 20.46 -2.91 -28.02
N MET A 198 19.38 -2.91 -27.22
CA MET A 198 18.95 -4.09 -26.45
C MET A 198 18.25 -5.12 -27.37
N GLU A 199 19.07 -5.88 -28.12
CA GLU A 199 18.58 -6.82 -29.14
C GLU A 199 17.86 -8.03 -28.52
N THR A 200 18.31 -8.53 -27.37
CA THR A 200 17.74 -9.74 -26.77
C THR A 200 16.63 -9.44 -25.76
N TYR A 201 15.70 -10.38 -25.62
CA TYR A 201 14.70 -10.33 -24.54
C TYR A 201 15.32 -10.45 -23.15
N ALA A 202 16.51 -11.07 -23.04
CA ALA A 202 17.24 -11.18 -21.79
C ALA A 202 17.70 -9.80 -21.29
N ASP A 203 18.26 -8.97 -22.18
CA ASP A 203 18.75 -7.63 -21.85
C ASP A 203 17.61 -6.73 -21.36
N ARG A 204 16.49 -6.74 -22.07
CA ARG A 204 15.29 -5.96 -21.71
C ARG A 204 14.73 -6.37 -20.35
N ARG A 205 14.63 -7.68 -20.09
CA ARG A 205 14.21 -8.20 -18.78
C ARG A 205 15.19 -7.83 -17.67
N SER A 206 16.49 -7.88 -17.95
CA SER A 206 17.54 -7.52 -17.00
C SER A 206 17.44 -6.04 -16.60
N TYR A 207 17.29 -5.15 -17.57
CA TYR A 207 17.08 -3.72 -17.33
C TYR A 207 15.86 -3.47 -16.45
N VAL A 208 14.69 -4.03 -16.82
CA VAL A 208 13.46 -3.84 -16.06
C VAL A 208 13.58 -4.43 -14.65
N ARG A 209 14.19 -5.60 -14.48
CA ARG A 209 14.42 -6.17 -13.13
C ARG A 209 15.29 -5.25 -12.27
N SER A 210 16.36 -4.70 -12.84
CA SER A 210 17.27 -3.80 -12.13
C SER A 210 16.56 -2.50 -11.71
N LEU A 211 15.75 -1.94 -12.61
CA LEU A 211 14.98 -0.71 -12.38
C LEU A 211 14.00 -0.82 -11.20
N PHE A 212 13.37 -1.98 -11.03
CA PHE A 212 12.37 -2.20 -9.97
C PHE A 212 12.91 -2.86 -8.70
N ALA A 213 14.16 -3.34 -8.68
CA ALA A 213 14.71 -4.08 -7.55
C ALA A 213 14.66 -3.28 -6.23
N GLY A 214 15.14 -2.02 -6.26
CA GLY A 214 15.12 -1.12 -5.10
C GLY A 214 13.70 -0.78 -4.62
N PRO A 215 12.83 -0.22 -5.49
CA PRO A 215 11.45 0.12 -5.13
C PRO A 215 10.67 -1.07 -4.57
N VAL A 216 10.77 -2.24 -5.17
CA VAL A 216 10.09 -3.46 -4.71
C VAL A 216 10.61 -3.87 -3.33
N ALA A 217 11.92 -3.88 -3.10
CA ALA A 217 12.48 -4.20 -1.80
C ALA A 217 12.00 -3.23 -0.69
N SER A 218 11.92 -1.92 -1.00
CA SER A 218 11.38 -0.94 -0.06
C SER A 218 9.88 -1.12 0.21
N ALA A 219 9.09 -1.47 -0.82
CA ALA A 219 7.66 -1.73 -0.67
C ALA A 219 7.40 -2.99 0.17
N VAL A 220 8.19 -4.05 0.00
CA VAL A 220 8.14 -5.27 0.84
C VAL A 220 8.34 -4.94 2.32
N GLY A 221 9.34 -4.10 2.65
CA GLY A 221 9.58 -3.69 4.04
C GLY A 221 8.36 -3.03 4.70
N ARG A 222 7.56 -2.28 3.92
CA ARG A 222 6.31 -1.69 4.42
C ARG A 222 5.19 -2.71 4.60
N VAL A 223 5.07 -3.67 3.70
CA VAL A 223 4.01 -4.69 3.79
C VAL A 223 4.23 -5.56 5.03
N HIS A 224 5.48 -5.90 5.35
CA HIS A 224 5.81 -6.65 6.57
C HIS A 224 5.75 -5.83 7.86
N ASN A 225 5.94 -4.51 7.77
CA ASN A 225 5.84 -3.60 8.90
C ASN A 225 4.84 -2.48 8.59
N PRO A 226 3.54 -2.80 8.44
CA PRO A 226 2.54 -1.79 8.17
C PRO A 226 2.56 -0.84 9.36
N SER A 227 2.66 0.48 9.11
CA SER A 227 2.54 1.46 10.17
C SER A 227 1.26 1.16 10.95
N PRO A 228 1.32 0.88 12.27
CA PRO A 228 0.17 0.41 13.04
C PRO A 228 -0.95 1.46 13.12
N VAL A 229 -0.61 2.72 12.79
CA VAL A 229 -1.56 3.78 12.47
C VAL A 229 -1.49 3.98 10.96
N GLY A 230 -2.58 3.67 10.25
CA GLY A 230 -2.69 3.95 8.81
C GLY A 230 -2.35 5.41 8.51
N GLU A 231 -2.01 5.72 7.26
CA GLU A 231 -1.81 7.11 6.86
C GLU A 231 -3.07 7.91 7.19
N ARG A 232 -2.92 8.90 8.08
CA ARG A 232 -4.03 9.74 8.55
C ARG A 232 -4.63 10.44 7.34
N GLN A 233 -5.89 10.13 7.04
CA GLN A 233 -6.59 10.77 5.93
C GLN A 233 -6.67 12.29 6.14
N PRO A 234 -6.75 13.08 5.05
CA PRO A 234 -7.01 14.50 5.15
C PRO A 234 -8.28 14.76 5.96
N THR A 235 -8.25 15.76 6.83
CA THR A 235 -9.38 16.13 7.68
C THR A 235 -10.53 16.80 6.91
N GLY A 236 -10.26 17.26 5.69
CA GLY A 236 -11.16 18.08 4.89
C GLY A 236 -11.09 19.57 5.25
N TRP A 237 -10.37 19.94 6.32
CA TRP A 237 -10.02 21.33 6.61
C TRP A 237 -8.75 21.70 5.83
N GLU A 238 -8.92 22.24 4.62
CA GLU A 238 -7.83 22.50 3.67
C GLU A 238 -6.63 23.24 4.29
N ARG A 239 -6.88 24.24 5.16
CA ARG A 239 -5.80 24.98 5.84
C ARG A 239 -5.02 24.12 6.85
N VAL A 240 -5.70 23.24 7.57
CA VAL A 240 -5.10 22.30 8.52
C VAL A 240 -4.27 21.28 7.73
N ASP A 241 -4.87 20.65 6.72
CA ASP A 241 -4.23 19.58 5.94
C ASP A 241 -2.99 20.08 5.20
N ARG A 242 -3.09 21.24 4.53
CA ARG A 242 -1.97 21.86 3.81
C ARG A 242 -0.83 22.22 4.75
N SER A 243 -1.12 22.83 5.89
CA SER A 243 -0.09 23.26 6.84
C SER A 243 0.57 22.07 7.53
N LEU A 244 -0.20 21.03 7.85
CA LEU A 244 0.29 19.80 8.44
C LEU A 244 1.15 19.00 7.45
N GLY A 245 0.72 18.90 6.19
CA GLY A 245 1.50 18.30 5.11
C GLY A 245 2.82 19.02 4.88
N LYS A 246 2.81 20.36 4.88
CA LYS A 246 4.03 21.17 4.78
C LYS A 246 4.99 20.92 5.95
N ALA A 247 4.48 20.86 7.19
CA ALA A 247 5.30 20.59 8.37
C ALA A 247 5.96 19.20 8.31
N LYS A 248 5.21 18.16 7.89
CA LYS A 248 5.74 16.80 7.65
C LYS A 248 6.84 16.78 6.59
N ALA A 249 6.58 17.39 5.43
CA ALA A 249 7.56 17.45 4.34
C ALA A 249 8.84 18.20 4.75
N GLN A 250 8.71 19.26 5.55
CA GLN A 250 9.85 20.03 6.04
C GLN A 250 10.68 19.27 7.08
N LEU A 251 10.04 18.53 8.00
CA LEU A 251 10.77 17.69 8.97
C LEU A 251 11.65 16.62 8.31
N LEU A 252 11.20 16.06 7.18
CA LEU A 252 11.99 15.08 6.43
C LEU A 252 13.30 15.67 5.88
N LYS A 253 13.30 16.96 5.52
CA LYS A 253 14.43 17.66 4.89
C LYS A 253 15.30 18.44 5.88
N ALA A 254 14.74 18.84 7.02
CA ALA A 254 15.39 19.74 7.97
C ALA A 254 16.64 19.13 8.62
N SER A 255 17.73 19.91 8.61
CA SER A 255 19.06 19.58 9.09
C SER A 255 19.68 20.66 10.00
N THR A 256 19.10 21.86 10.07
CA THR A 256 19.58 22.95 10.93
C THR A 256 18.55 23.39 11.97
N GLU A 257 19.01 24.16 12.96
CA GLU A 257 18.18 24.66 14.05
C GLU A 257 17.04 25.57 13.57
N GLU A 258 17.33 26.49 12.66
CA GLU A 258 16.35 27.42 12.08
C GLU A 258 15.25 26.65 11.32
N GLU A 259 15.62 25.58 10.61
CA GLU A 259 14.69 24.72 9.91
C GLU A 259 13.78 23.96 10.88
N TRP A 260 14.32 23.51 12.03
CA TRP A 260 13.54 22.88 13.09
C TRP A 260 12.62 23.86 13.82
N GLN A 261 13.07 25.11 14.05
CA GLN A 261 12.23 26.18 14.60
C GLN A 261 11.05 26.49 13.66
N ALA A 262 11.31 26.57 12.35
CA ALA A 262 10.27 26.83 11.35
C ALA A 262 9.17 25.75 11.34
N ILE A 263 9.49 24.49 11.66
CA ILE A 263 8.49 23.42 11.84
C ILE A 263 7.58 23.71 13.04
N GLY A 264 8.14 24.21 14.15
CA GLY A 264 7.36 24.68 15.30
C GLY A 264 6.39 25.79 14.93
N LEU A 265 6.82 26.77 14.13
CA LEU A 265 5.93 27.81 13.61
C LEU A 265 4.78 27.23 12.77
N LEU A 266 5.06 26.24 11.90
CA LEU A 266 4.01 25.57 11.13
C LEU A 266 3.02 24.81 12.04
N CYS A 267 3.50 24.17 13.09
CA CYS A 267 2.65 23.49 14.06
C CYS A 267 1.69 24.45 14.77
N ARG A 268 2.15 25.67 15.08
CA ARG A 268 1.28 26.74 15.60
C ARG A 268 0.17 27.10 14.62
N GLU A 269 0.51 27.32 13.35
CA GLU A 269 -0.47 27.65 12.31
C GLU A 269 -1.50 26.54 12.10
N VAL A 270 -1.07 25.27 12.21
CA VAL A 270 -1.97 24.11 12.20
C VAL A 270 -2.96 24.18 13.37
N LEU A 271 -2.50 24.42 14.60
CA LEU A 271 -3.38 24.49 15.77
C LEU A 271 -4.35 25.69 15.68
N ILE A 272 -3.89 26.86 15.22
CA ILE A 272 -4.77 28.02 15.01
C ILE A 272 -5.84 27.69 13.98
N SER A 273 -5.45 27.10 12.84
CA SER A 273 -6.39 26.70 11.80
C SER A 273 -7.39 25.67 12.30
N LEU A 274 -6.93 24.71 13.11
CA LEU A 274 -7.78 23.67 13.71
C LEU A 274 -8.78 24.29 14.68
N GLY A 275 -8.31 25.16 15.58
CA GLY A 275 -9.17 25.88 16.53
C GLY A 275 -10.25 26.68 15.81
N GLN A 276 -9.88 27.45 14.80
CA GLN A 276 -10.82 28.24 13.97
C GLN A 276 -11.80 27.38 13.19
N ALA A 277 -11.42 26.15 12.83
CA ALA A 277 -12.28 25.25 12.07
C ALA A 277 -13.40 24.61 12.92
N VAL A 278 -13.18 24.44 14.23
CA VAL A 278 -14.14 23.76 15.12
C VAL A 278 -14.80 24.67 16.14
N TYR A 279 -14.19 25.81 16.44
CA TYR A 279 -14.70 26.74 17.44
C TYR A 279 -15.75 27.70 16.84
N ASP A 280 -16.98 27.51 17.29
CA ASP A 280 -18.08 28.47 17.15
C ASP A 280 -18.27 29.25 18.47
N ARG A 281 -18.25 30.58 18.37
CA ARG A 281 -18.38 31.50 19.52
C ARG A 281 -19.78 31.44 20.14
N GLU A 282 -20.83 31.27 19.33
CA GLU A 282 -22.21 31.25 19.80
C GLU A 282 -22.53 29.94 20.54
N VAL A 283 -21.86 28.86 20.15
CA VAL A 283 -22.05 27.52 20.74
C VAL A 283 -21.14 27.27 21.94
N HIS A 284 -19.88 27.70 21.86
CA HIS A 284 -18.86 27.38 22.88
C HIS A 284 -18.63 28.49 23.91
N GLY A 285 -19.20 29.68 23.68
CA GLY A 285 -19.11 30.84 24.57
C GLY A 285 -17.82 31.65 24.42
N ASP A 286 -17.83 32.87 24.96
CA ASP A 286 -16.79 33.89 24.72
C ASP A 286 -15.58 33.81 25.64
N THR A 287 -15.69 33.03 26.72
CA THR A 287 -14.72 33.00 27.81
C THR A 287 -14.36 31.57 28.18
N ASP A 288 -13.12 31.36 28.61
CA ASP A 288 -12.69 30.09 29.21
C ASP A 288 -13.30 29.89 30.61
N GLU A 289 -12.94 28.75 31.24
CA GLU A 289 -13.39 28.40 32.59
C GLU A 289 -12.97 29.41 33.67
N ALA A 290 -11.89 30.18 33.44
CA ALA A 290 -11.41 31.21 34.34
C ALA A 290 -12.00 32.61 34.02
N GLY A 291 -12.92 32.71 33.07
CA GLY A 291 -13.53 33.98 32.64
C GLY A 291 -12.64 34.79 31.69
N THR A 292 -11.56 34.23 31.15
CA THR A 292 -10.70 34.94 30.20
C THR A 292 -11.29 34.88 28.80
N ARG A 293 -11.35 36.03 28.12
CA ARG A 293 -11.86 36.13 26.74
C ARG A 293 -11.05 35.26 25.78
N ILE A 294 -11.74 34.42 25.00
CA ILE A 294 -11.13 33.56 23.98
C ILE A 294 -10.83 34.39 22.74
N GLY A 295 -9.55 34.49 22.37
CA GLY A 295 -9.10 35.21 21.17
C GLY A 295 -9.35 34.42 19.89
N SER A 296 -9.41 35.13 18.74
CA SER A 296 -9.61 34.51 17.42
C SER A 296 -8.43 33.64 16.95
N THR A 297 -7.27 33.78 17.58
CA THR A 297 -6.05 32.99 17.31
C THR A 297 -5.57 32.21 18.55
N ASP A 298 -6.37 32.19 19.62
CA ASP A 298 -6.05 31.43 20.83
C ASP A 298 -6.49 29.97 20.68
N ALA A 299 -5.72 29.23 19.86
CA ALA A 299 -6.00 27.85 19.51
C ALA A 299 -6.24 26.95 20.72
N ARG A 300 -5.44 27.12 21.79
CA ARG A 300 -5.56 26.32 23.01
C ARG A 300 -6.92 26.51 23.64
N ARG A 301 -7.34 27.77 23.88
CA ARG A 301 -8.64 28.06 24.50
C ARG A 301 -9.81 27.67 23.61
N GLN A 302 -9.72 27.93 22.31
CA GLN A 302 -10.74 27.53 21.32
C GLN A 302 -10.99 26.02 21.34
N LEU A 303 -9.93 25.21 21.24
CA LEU A 303 -10.02 23.75 21.25
C LEU A 303 -10.50 23.21 22.59
N PHE A 304 -10.11 23.84 23.70
CA PHE A 304 -10.58 23.42 25.03
C PHE A 304 -12.07 23.71 25.24
N ALA A 305 -12.56 24.87 24.77
CA ALA A 305 -13.97 25.23 24.81
C ALA A 305 -14.82 24.28 23.94
N TRP A 306 -14.38 24.02 22.71
CA TRP A 306 -15.01 23.03 21.83
C TRP A 306 -15.06 21.63 22.46
N LEU A 307 -13.94 21.16 23.02
CA LEU A 307 -13.85 19.84 23.63
C LEU A 307 -14.75 19.69 24.87
N ARG A 308 -14.89 20.76 25.65
CA ARG A 308 -15.80 20.79 26.81
C ARG A 308 -17.26 20.64 26.37
N HIS A 309 -17.63 21.27 25.25
CA HIS A 309 -18.97 21.20 24.70
C HIS A 309 -19.26 19.84 24.04
N GLY A 310 -18.35 19.36 23.19
CA GLY A 310 -18.56 18.14 22.40
C GLY A 310 -18.40 16.82 23.18
N MET A 311 -17.61 16.82 24.26
CA MET A 311 -17.33 15.62 25.06
C MET A 311 -17.57 15.87 26.55
N PRO A 312 -18.81 16.18 26.99
CA PRO A 312 -19.12 16.43 28.40
C PRO A 312 -19.07 15.15 29.25
N GLY A 313 -19.17 15.28 30.57
CA GLY A 313 -19.33 14.14 31.48
C GLY A 313 -18.03 13.44 31.92
N GLY A 314 -18.15 12.54 32.89
CA GLY A 314 -17.02 11.80 33.46
C GLY A 314 -16.44 10.76 32.51
N ASP A 315 -17.29 10.08 31.73
CA ASP A 315 -16.90 8.96 30.86
C ASP A 315 -15.98 9.37 29.70
N ASN A 316 -15.95 10.67 29.38
CA ASN A 316 -15.07 11.24 28.36
C ASN A 316 -13.77 11.81 28.94
N LYS A 317 -13.49 11.63 30.24
CA LYS A 317 -12.35 12.25 30.93
C LYS A 317 -11.02 11.89 30.30
N GLU A 318 -10.80 10.63 29.97
CA GLU A 318 -9.55 10.10 29.42
C GLU A 318 -9.30 10.66 28.02
N ILE A 319 -10.34 10.72 27.19
CA ILE A 319 -10.30 11.34 25.87
C ILE A 319 -9.92 12.82 26.00
N ARG A 320 -10.59 13.55 26.90
CA ARG A 320 -10.28 14.97 27.12
C ARG A 320 -8.85 15.17 27.63
N ALA A 321 -8.40 14.36 28.56
CA ALA A 321 -7.06 14.44 29.13
C ALA A 321 -5.98 14.21 28.06
N HIS A 322 -6.17 13.22 27.19
CA HIS A 322 -5.23 12.92 26.12
C HIS A 322 -5.07 14.10 25.14
N ILE A 323 -6.18 14.63 24.61
CA ILE A 323 -6.15 15.73 23.64
C ILE A 323 -5.57 16.99 24.27
N LYS A 324 -5.97 17.31 25.51
CA LYS A 324 -5.44 18.47 26.24
C LYS A 324 -3.92 18.37 26.41
N ALA A 325 -3.41 17.21 26.81
CA ALA A 325 -1.97 16.99 26.92
C ALA A 325 -1.24 17.13 25.57
N SER A 326 -1.81 16.62 24.47
CA SER A 326 -1.25 16.80 23.13
C SER A 326 -1.20 18.26 22.69
N ILE A 327 -2.27 19.02 22.91
CA ILE A 327 -2.33 20.46 22.60
C ILE A 327 -1.29 21.22 23.44
N GLU A 328 -1.22 20.95 24.74
CA GLU A 328 -0.29 21.64 25.63
C GLU A 328 1.18 21.36 25.29
N LEU A 329 1.51 20.11 24.96
CA LEU A 329 2.85 19.76 24.50
C LEU A 329 3.22 20.50 23.21
N ALA A 330 2.31 20.53 22.22
CA ALA A 330 2.54 21.23 20.96
C ALA A 330 2.74 22.74 21.18
N VAL A 331 1.87 23.39 21.96
CA VAL A 331 1.95 24.82 22.30
C VAL A 331 3.24 25.15 23.05
N HIS A 332 3.70 24.27 23.94
CA HIS A 332 4.95 24.48 24.67
C HIS A 332 6.19 24.36 23.77
N LEU A 333 6.15 23.49 22.75
CA LEU A 333 7.28 23.25 21.86
C LEU A 333 7.37 24.24 20.68
N GLN A 334 6.25 24.80 20.23
CA GLN A 334 6.19 25.63 19.01
C GLN A 334 7.01 26.94 19.07
N HIS A 335 7.38 27.39 20.28
CA HIS A 335 8.13 28.64 20.52
C HIS A 335 9.57 28.42 20.99
N ARG A 336 10.05 27.16 21.01
CA ARG A 336 11.40 26.85 21.49
C ARG A 336 12.45 27.40 20.53
N ARG A 337 13.20 28.40 20.99
CA ARG A 337 14.33 29.02 20.28
C ARG A 337 15.57 28.13 20.18
N THR A 338 15.59 26.97 20.83
CA THR A 338 16.66 25.96 20.76
C THR A 338 16.07 24.64 20.28
N ALA A 339 15.42 24.68 19.11
CA ALA A 339 14.71 23.53 18.58
C ALA A 339 15.71 22.49 18.07
N THR A 340 15.66 21.27 18.59
CA THR A 340 16.38 20.13 18.00
C THR A 340 15.45 19.38 17.06
N ARG A 341 16.01 18.52 16.18
CA ARG A 341 15.20 17.59 15.35
C ARG A 341 14.20 16.79 16.18
N GLN A 342 14.60 16.35 17.37
CA GLN A 342 13.72 15.61 18.30
C GLN A 342 12.58 16.47 18.82
N LEU A 343 12.84 17.71 19.23
CA LEU A 343 11.80 18.62 19.71
C LEU A 343 10.82 19.00 18.59
N ALA A 344 11.32 19.23 17.37
CA ALA A 344 10.47 19.48 16.20
C ALA A 344 9.59 18.27 15.86
N ALA A 345 10.15 17.05 15.90
CA ALA A 345 9.40 15.82 15.70
C ALA A 345 8.32 15.62 16.78
N LEU A 346 8.63 15.85 18.04
CA LEU A 346 7.66 15.78 19.15
C LEU A 346 6.55 16.83 19.01
N CYS A 347 6.88 18.06 18.60
CA CYS A 347 5.91 19.11 18.35
C CYS A 347 4.95 18.73 17.22
N LEU A 348 5.49 18.20 16.11
CA LEU A 348 4.71 17.75 14.97
C LEU A 348 3.82 16.55 15.32
N GLU A 349 4.31 15.58 16.08
CA GLU A 349 3.52 14.43 16.50
C GLU A 349 2.37 14.86 17.42
N ALA A 350 2.66 15.69 18.43
CA ALA A 350 1.65 16.22 19.33
C ALA A 350 0.56 17.01 18.58
N THR A 351 0.97 17.84 17.62
CA THR A 351 0.05 18.58 16.73
C THR A 351 -0.78 17.64 15.86
N SER A 352 -0.13 16.65 15.23
CA SER A 352 -0.80 15.66 14.38
C SER A 352 -1.83 14.87 15.20
N SER A 353 -1.48 14.47 16.43
CA SER A 353 -2.37 13.74 17.33
C SER A 353 -3.61 14.56 17.67
N ALA A 354 -3.42 15.82 18.06
CA ALA A 354 -4.54 16.74 18.34
C ALA A 354 -5.48 16.87 17.12
N VAL A 355 -4.92 17.08 15.91
CA VAL A 355 -5.70 17.14 14.66
C VAL A 355 -6.50 15.85 14.43
N SER A 356 -5.87 14.69 14.64
CA SER A 356 -6.49 13.40 14.35
C SER A 356 -7.66 13.13 15.28
N VAL A 357 -7.48 13.34 16.59
CA VAL A 357 -8.55 13.10 17.55
C VAL A 357 -9.69 14.10 17.36
N VAL A 358 -9.38 15.36 17.07
CA VAL A 358 -10.40 16.38 16.74
C VAL A 358 -11.19 15.98 15.49
N ALA A 359 -10.52 15.52 14.43
CA ALA A 359 -11.18 15.05 13.21
C ALA A 359 -12.08 13.83 13.45
N ILE A 360 -11.63 12.88 14.28
CA ILE A 360 -12.44 11.70 14.67
C ILE A 360 -13.70 12.14 15.40
N ILE A 361 -13.57 12.98 16.43
CA ILE A 361 -14.71 13.47 17.23
C ILE A 361 -15.66 14.32 16.37
N ALA A 362 -15.13 15.09 15.43
CA ALA A 362 -15.92 15.88 14.48
C ALA A 362 -16.57 15.05 13.34
N GLY A 363 -16.36 13.73 13.30
CA GLY A 363 -16.91 12.85 12.26
C GLY A 363 -16.31 13.08 10.86
N ARG A 364 -15.06 13.54 10.80
CA ARG A 364 -14.34 13.88 9.56
C ARG A 364 -13.29 12.84 9.15
N ALA A 365 -12.90 11.95 10.05
CA ALA A 365 -12.03 10.81 9.74
C ALA A 365 -12.91 9.58 9.45
N ALA A 366 -12.86 9.06 8.22
CA ALA A 366 -13.53 7.82 7.79
C ALA A 366 -12.50 6.73 7.54
#